data_AF-A0AAD5KNI1-F1
#
_entry.id   AF-A0AAD5KNI1-F1
#
_cell.length_a   1.000
_cell.length_b   1.000
_cell.length_c   1.000
_cell.angle_alpha   90.00
_cell.angle_beta   90.00
_cell.angle_gamma   90.00
#
_symmetry.space_group_name_H-M   'P 1'
#
loop_
_entity.id
_entity.type
_entity.pdbx_description
1 polymer ?
#
loop_
_entity_poly.entity_id
_entity_poly.type
_entity_poly.pdbx_seq_one_letter_code
_entity_poly.pdbx_strand_id
1 'polypeptide(L)'
;MAWDLSNKEERTTLMKQLGSEYREKCLRQKSPRDCHYLAHFLETVNKDVAKAATLFRKTCDDHQYGDSCQKFAHLVRRGIEGIDPSVSVDYDRKGCDYGQAKSCFHAAMAIVSDTERGQVPSKNLEPNDPLEAVNLLDRACDLGCDNSCYLAGGLYLVGVPGILEKDVSVTYRYDLKACQLGNQLACANLRGALPVECPGHDNPISNGFVIRRLQLKIRNERLRREYSNSL
;
A
#
# COMPACT_ATOMS: atom_id res chain seq x y z
N MET A 1 2.00 -34.88 -17.32
CA MET A 1 1.77 -35.59 -16.04
C MET A 1 1.04 -34.64 -15.12
N ALA A 2 -0.07 -35.07 -14.51
CA ALA A 2 -0.78 -34.29 -13.51
C ALA A 2 -0.21 -34.65 -12.13
N TRP A 3 0.16 -33.65 -11.34
CA TRP A 3 0.66 -33.83 -9.98
C TRP A 3 -0.51 -34.01 -9.00
N ASP A 4 -0.43 -34.99 -8.10
CA ASP A 4 -1.36 -35.11 -6.98
C ASP A 4 -0.90 -34.22 -5.83
N LEU A 5 -1.53 -33.04 -5.73
CA LEU A 5 -1.24 -32.09 -4.67
C LEU A 5 -1.79 -32.51 -3.31
N SER A 6 -2.53 -33.61 -3.18
CA SER A 6 -2.90 -34.17 -1.87
C SER A 6 -1.76 -35.00 -1.26
N ASN A 7 -0.89 -35.58 -2.10
CA ASN A 7 0.29 -36.33 -1.71
C ASN A 7 1.44 -35.40 -1.26
N LYS A 8 1.96 -35.60 -0.05
CA LYS A 8 3.02 -34.77 0.54
C LYS A 8 4.35 -34.86 -0.22
N GLU A 9 4.70 -36.04 -0.72
CA GLU A 9 5.97 -36.29 -1.41
C GLU A 9 5.96 -35.68 -2.81
N GLU A 10 4.86 -35.84 -3.56
CA GLU A 10 4.68 -35.18 -4.85
C GLU A 10 4.66 -33.66 -4.72
N ARG A 11 3.93 -33.11 -3.73
CA ARG A 11 3.97 -31.66 -3.43
C ARG A 11 5.39 -31.16 -3.16
N THR A 12 6.14 -31.89 -2.34
CA THR A 12 7.51 -31.49 -1.97
C THR A 12 8.43 -31.52 -3.18
N THR A 13 8.29 -32.53 -4.04
CA THR A 13 9.06 -32.68 -5.28
C THR A 13 8.75 -31.56 -6.26
N LEU A 14 7.47 -31.25 -6.46
CA LEU A 14 7.03 -30.14 -7.30
C LEU A 14 7.59 -28.80 -6.81
N MET A 15 7.55 -28.53 -5.50
CA MET A 15 8.09 -27.28 -4.95
C MET A 15 9.60 -27.14 -5.21
N LYS A 16 10.38 -28.23 -5.08
CA LYS A 16 11.81 -28.21 -5.40
C LYS A 16 12.09 -27.95 -6.88
N GLN A 17 11.28 -28.55 -7.77
CA GLN A 17 11.39 -28.32 -9.21
C GLN A 17 11.05 -26.86 -9.57
N LEU A 18 9.95 -26.32 -9.06
CA LEU A 18 9.55 -24.93 -9.26
C LEU A 18 10.62 -23.94 -8.79
N GLY A 19 11.18 -24.14 -7.59
CA GLY A 19 12.26 -23.28 -7.09
C GLY A 19 13.50 -23.28 -7.99
N SER A 20 13.83 -24.43 -8.58
CA SER A 20 14.96 -24.56 -9.52
C SER A 20 14.66 -23.88 -10.86
N GLU A 21 13.44 -24.01 -11.36
CA GLU A 21 13.00 -23.38 -12.61
C GLU A 21 12.97 -21.84 -12.49
N TYR A 22 12.40 -21.29 -11.42
CA TYR A 22 12.42 -19.84 -11.19
C TYR A 22 13.85 -19.30 -11.09
N ARG A 23 14.76 -20.05 -10.46
CA ARG A 23 16.17 -19.68 -10.36
C ARG A 23 16.87 -19.65 -11.72
N GLU A 24 16.67 -20.68 -12.54
CA GLU A 24 17.19 -20.74 -13.90
C GLU A 24 16.69 -19.56 -14.73
N LYS A 25 15.37 -19.32 -14.76
CA LYS A 25 14.76 -18.24 -15.53
C LYS A 25 15.18 -16.85 -15.05
N CYS A 26 15.21 -16.62 -13.75
CA CYS A 26 15.67 -15.36 -13.18
C CYS A 26 17.14 -15.07 -13.55
N LEU A 27 18.04 -16.05 -13.41
CA LEU A 27 19.48 -15.83 -13.60
C LEU A 27 19.90 -15.83 -15.07
N ARG A 28 19.33 -16.72 -15.91
CA ARG A 28 19.72 -16.86 -17.32
C ARG A 28 18.90 -15.98 -18.25
N GLN A 29 17.58 -15.92 -18.03
CA GLN A 29 16.66 -15.21 -18.93
C GLN A 29 16.40 -13.77 -18.47
N LYS A 30 16.91 -13.39 -17.28
CA LYS A 30 16.76 -12.05 -16.67
C LYS A 30 15.30 -11.56 -16.64
N SER A 31 14.37 -12.50 -16.50
CA SER A 31 12.93 -12.21 -16.43
C SER A 31 12.60 -11.61 -15.06
N PRO A 32 12.14 -10.34 -14.99
CA PRO A 32 11.81 -9.70 -13.71
C PRO A 32 10.68 -10.41 -12.98
N ARG A 33 9.72 -10.96 -13.74
CA ARG A 33 8.60 -11.75 -13.22
C ARG A 33 9.09 -13.03 -12.53
N ASP A 34 10.00 -13.77 -13.16
CA ASP A 34 10.52 -15.01 -12.57
C ASP A 34 11.42 -14.73 -11.36
N CYS A 35 12.18 -13.62 -11.38
CA CYS A 35 12.91 -13.15 -10.20
C CYS A 35 11.98 -12.79 -9.03
N HIS A 36 10.84 -12.15 -9.32
CA HIS A 36 9.80 -11.87 -8.33
C HIS A 36 9.22 -13.18 -7.74
N TYR A 37 8.90 -14.17 -8.58
CA TYR A 37 8.42 -15.46 -8.09
C TYR A 37 9.47 -16.24 -7.31
N LEU A 38 10.73 -16.20 -7.72
CA LEU A 38 11.84 -16.78 -6.95
C LEU A 38 11.94 -16.11 -5.57
N ALA A 39 11.82 -14.78 -5.49
CA ALA A 39 11.85 -14.06 -4.22
C ALA A 39 10.68 -14.49 -3.31
N HIS A 40 9.49 -14.65 -3.88
CA HIS A 40 8.35 -15.20 -3.14
C HIS A 40 8.56 -16.64 -2.67
N PHE A 41 9.18 -17.48 -3.48
CA PHE A 41 9.53 -18.83 -3.11
C PHE A 41 10.54 -18.85 -1.95
N LEU A 42 11.54 -17.96 -1.98
CA LEU A 42 12.51 -17.79 -0.90
C LEU A 42 11.83 -17.36 0.41
N GLU A 43 10.91 -16.40 0.33
CA GLU A 43 10.15 -15.89 1.49
C GLU A 43 9.28 -16.98 2.11
N THR A 44 8.47 -17.66 1.30
CA THR A 44 7.34 -18.47 1.79
C THR A 44 7.68 -19.95 1.95
N VAL A 45 8.51 -20.51 1.07
CA VAL A 45 8.87 -21.94 1.06
C VAL A 45 10.18 -22.16 1.79
N ASN A 46 11.22 -21.43 1.42
CA ASN A 46 12.54 -21.58 2.06
C ASN A 46 12.66 -20.84 3.40
N LYS A 47 11.69 -19.97 3.71
CA LYS A 47 11.68 -19.13 4.93
C LYS A 47 12.93 -18.23 5.05
N ASP A 48 13.54 -17.88 3.93
CA ASP A 48 14.72 -17.03 3.86
C ASP A 48 14.31 -15.60 3.48
N VAL A 49 13.79 -14.88 4.47
CA VAL A 49 13.27 -13.50 4.31
C VAL A 49 14.37 -12.55 3.86
N ALA A 50 15.61 -12.72 4.35
CA ALA A 50 16.72 -11.84 4.01
C ALA A 50 17.11 -11.96 2.53
N LYS A 51 17.22 -13.19 2.00
CA LYS A 51 17.48 -13.38 0.56
C LYS A 51 16.29 -12.94 -0.29
N ALA A 52 15.07 -13.21 0.15
CA ALA A 52 13.87 -12.75 -0.54
C ALA A 52 13.85 -11.23 -0.66
N ALA A 53 14.07 -10.51 0.45
CA ALA A 53 14.12 -9.06 0.47
C ALA A 53 15.21 -8.50 -0.45
N THR A 54 16.40 -9.12 -0.44
CA THR A 54 17.50 -8.72 -1.34
C THR A 54 17.10 -8.87 -2.81
N LEU A 55 16.44 -9.97 -3.17
CA LEU A 55 16.01 -10.23 -4.55
C LEU A 55 14.84 -9.33 -4.96
N PHE A 56 13.86 -9.08 -4.08
CA PHE A 56 12.79 -8.11 -4.34
C PHE A 56 13.35 -6.70 -4.55
N ARG A 57 14.26 -6.24 -3.68
CA ARG A 57 14.93 -4.94 -3.83
C ARG A 57 15.64 -4.84 -5.18
N LYS A 58 16.48 -5.81 -5.51
CA LYS A 58 17.21 -5.83 -6.77
C LYS A 58 16.27 -5.82 -7.98
N THR A 59 15.21 -6.63 -7.94
CA THR A 59 14.23 -6.68 -9.04
C THR A 59 13.46 -5.37 -9.18
N CYS A 60 13.15 -4.70 -8.07
CA CYS A 60 12.56 -3.36 -8.07
C CYS A 60 13.50 -2.34 -8.71
N ASP A 61 14.76 -2.27 -8.27
CA ASP A 61 15.70 -1.23 -8.68
C ASP A 61 16.22 -1.45 -10.11
N ASP A 62 16.57 -2.69 -10.48
CA ASP A 62 17.19 -3.00 -11.78
C ASP A 62 16.15 -3.06 -12.92
N HIS A 63 14.90 -3.41 -12.61
CA HIS A 63 13.87 -3.70 -13.62
C HIS A 63 12.59 -2.88 -13.48
N GLN A 64 12.55 -1.94 -12.54
CA GLN A 64 11.37 -1.09 -12.30
C GLN A 64 10.11 -1.93 -12.09
N TYR A 65 10.23 -3.08 -11.43
CA TYR A 65 9.14 -4.04 -11.28
C TYR A 65 8.30 -3.69 -10.05
N GLY A 66 7.19 -2.99 -10.26
CA GLY A 66 6.35 -2.41 -9.19
C GLY A 66 5.92 -3.40 -8.10
N ASP A 67 5.56 -4.64 -8.46
CA ASP A 67 5.21 -5.68 -7.48
C ASP A 67 6.38 -6.02 -6.54
N SER A 68 7.61 -6.03 -7.05
CA SER A 68 8.80 -6.28 -6.23
C SER A 68 9.10 -5.10 -5.30
N CYS A 69 8.89 -3.88 -5.76
CA CYS A 69 9.00 -2.69 -4.90
C CYS A 69 8.01 -2.75 -3.74
N GLN A 70 6.74 -3.06 -4.05
CA GLN A 70 5.68 -3.24 -3.06
C GLN A 70 6.01 -4.33 -2.06
N LYS A 71 6.51 -5.48 -2.53
CA LYS A 71 6.88 -6.59 -1.64
C LYS A 71 8.08 -6.26 -0.77
N PHE A 72 9.09 -5.61 -1.30
CA PHE A 72 10.22 -5.15 -0.50
C PHE A 72 9.77 -4.17 0.59
N ALA A 73 8.98 -3.14 0.24
CA ALA A 73 8.43 -2.19 1.19
C ALA A 73 7.62 -2.89 2.30
N HIS A 74 6.79 -3.86 1.93
CA HIS A 74 6.01 -4.66 2.89
C HIS A 74 6.91 -5.47 3.84
N LEU A 75 7.98 -6.09 3.34
CA LEU A 75 8.91 -6.82 4.21
C LEU A 75 9.65 -5.88 5.18
N VAL A 76 10.08 -4.70 4.71
CA VAL A 76 10.71 -3.68 5.56
C VAL A 76 9.77 -3.24 6.68
N ARG A 77 8.49 -3.01 6.38
CA ARG A 77 7.46 -2.67 7.39
C ARG A 77 7.22 -3.76 8.44
N ARG A 78 7.40 -5.03 8.07
CA ARG A 78 7.32 -6.17 8.99
C ARG A 78 8.58 -6.34 9.85
N GLY A 79 9.63 -5.58 9.56
CA GLY A 79 10.92 -5.64 10.24
C GLY A 79 11.89 -6.58 9.53
N ILE A 80 12.92 -5.98 8.94
CA ILE A 80 14.13 -6.68 8.51
C ILE A 80 15.30 -6.12 9.32
N GLU A 81 16.11 -7.00 9.90
CA GLU A 81 17.28 -6.59 10.68
C GLU A 81 18.24 -5.73 9.84
N GLY A 82 18.69 -4.60 10.40
CA GLY A 82 19.62 -3.69 9.75
C GLY A 82 19.03 -2.79 8.65
N ILE A 83 17.70 -2.78 8.48
CA ILE A 83 17.01 -1.87 7.54
C ILE A 83 16.05 -0.97 8.33
N ASP A 84 16.19 0.34 8.14
CA ASP A 84 15.27 1.32 8.73
C ASP A 84 13.86 1.15 8.13
N PRO A 85 12.82 0.99 8.97
CA PRO A 85 11.42 0.94 8.52
C PRO A 85 11.01 2.10 7.61
N SER A 86 11.60 3.30 7.78
CA SER A 86 11.33 4.51 6.98
C SER A 86 11.50 4.27 5.48
N VAL A 87 12.46 3.43 5.10
CA VAL A 87 12.78 3.05 3.72
C VAL A 87 11.58 2.44 2.99
N SER A 88 10.65 1.83 3.72
CA SER A 88 9.45 1.26 3.10
C SER A 88 8.63 2.27 2.31
N VAL A 89 8.54 3.52 2.78
CA VAL A 89 7.76 4.58 2.12
C VAL A 89 8.38 4.95 0.78
N ASP A 90 9.71 5.00 0.69
CA ASP A 90 10.42 5.31 -0.55
C ASP A 90 10.21 4.22 -1.61
N TYR A 91 10.21 2.95 -1.20
CA TYR A 91 9.93 1.84 -2.11
C TYR A 91 8.45 1.75 -2.48
N ASP A 92 7.53 2.14 -1.59
CA ASP A 92 6.12 2.29 -1.95
C ASP A 92 5.92 3.47 -2.94
N ARG A 93 6.69 4.56 -2.85
CA ARG A 93 6.70 5.60 -3.90
C ARG A 93 7.23 5.07 -5.23
N LYS A 94 8.38 4.38 -5.24
CA LYS A 94 8.91 3.73 -6.47
C LYS A 94 7.91 2.75 -7.07
N GLY A 95 7.32 1.88 -6.25
CA GLY A 95 6.31 0.92 -6.71
C GLY A 95 5.10 1.63 -7.34
N CYS A 96 4.68 2.75 -6.76
CA CYS A 96 3.64 3.59 -7.34
C CYS A 96 4.03 4.15 -8.71
N ASP A 97 5.26 4.66 -8.83
CA ASP A 97 5.81 5.18 -10.09
C ASP A 97 5.83 4.13 -11.19
N TYR A 98 6.05 2.87 -10.81
CA TYR A 98 6.02 1.71 -11.70
C TYR A 98 4.63 1.05 -11.83
N GLY A 99 3.57 1.78 -11.51
CA GLY A 99 2.20 1.38 -11.79
C GLY A 99 1.58 0.40 -10.79
N GLN A 100 2.18 0.21 -9.62
CA GLN A 100 1.63 -0.69 -8.61
C GLN A 100 0.67 0.02 -7.65
N ALA A 101 -0.64 -0.24 -7.82
CA ALA A 101 -1.72 0.45 -7.12
C ALA A 101 -1.57 0.40 -5.57
N LYS A 102 -1.24 -0.77 -5.03
CA LYS A 102 -1.06 -0.96 -3.58
C LYS A 102 0.09 -0.13 -3.02
N SER A 103 1.13 0.11 -3.82
CA SER A 103 2.26 0.92 -3.42
C SER A 103 1.90 2.41 -3.36
N CYS A 104 1.13 2.92 -4.32
CA CYS A 104 0.54 4.25 -4.24
C CYS A 104 -0.32 4.43 -2.98
N PHE A 105 -1.19 3.46 -2.69
CA PHE A 105 -2.02 3.46 -1.49
C PHE A 105 -1.18 3.52 -0.20
N HIS A 106 -0.16 2.66 -0.07
CA HIS A 106 0.67 2.65 1.13
C HIS A 106 1.51 3.93 1.29
N ALA A 107 2.00 4.51 0.19
CA ALA A 107 2.68 5.80 0.21
C ALA A 107 1.75 6.92 0.71
N ALA A 108 0.49 6.94 0.26
CA ALA A 108 -0.51 7.87 0.80
C ALA A 108 -0.79 7.62 2.29
N MET A 109 -0.93 6.35 2.69
CA MET A 109 -1.18 5.97 4.08
C MET A 109 -0.07 6.42 5.03
N ALA A 110 1.20 6.45 4.58
CA ALA A 110 2.31 6.99 5.36
C ALA A 110 2.17 8.49 5.69
N ILE A 111 1.41 9.22 4.86
CA ILE A 111 1.13 10.64 5.06
C ILE A 111 -0.07 10.83 5.98
N VAL A 112 -1.17 10.14 5.67
CA VAL A 112 -2.49 10.39 6.29
C VAL A 112 -2.75 9.64 7.59
N SER A 113 -1.94 8.62 7.91
CA SER A 113 -2.10 7.84 9.13
C SER A 113 -1.07 8.23 10.19
N ASP A 114 -1.50 8.23 11.46
CA ASP A 114 -0.59 8.22 12.61
C ASP A 114 -0.31 6.77 13.05
N THR A 115 0.93 6.52 13.44
CA THR A 115 1.57 5.20 13.66
C THR A 115 1.01 4.37 14.81
N GLU A 116 0.06 4.84 15.61
CA GLU A 116 -0.34 4.12 16.84
C GLU A 116 -0.95 2.72 16.61
N ARG A 117 -1.35 2.38 15.37
CA ARG A 117 -1.70 1.00 14.97
C ARG A 117 -0.98 0.51 13.71
N GLY A 118 -0.12 1.32 13.10
CA GLY A 118 0.31 1.16 11.72
C GLY A 118 1.78 0.79 11.60
N GLN A 119 2.07 -0.33 10.96
CA GLN A 119 3.38 -0.76 10.47
C GLN A 119 4.01 0.20 9.43
N VAL A 120 3.48 1.42 9.29
CA VAL A 120 3.89 2.42 8.29
C VAL A 120 4.51 3.60 9.02
N PRO A 121 5.79 3.94 8.77
CA PRO A 121 6.45 5.08 9.39
C PRO A 121 5.70 6.39 9.11
N SER A 122 5.43 7.17 10.17
CA SER A 122 4.83 8.50 10.04
C SER A 122 5.95 9.54 9.98
N LYS A 123 5.97 10.34 8.91
CA LYS A 123 6.81 11.54 8.82
C LYS A 123 6.10 12.76 9.41
N ASN A 124 6.85 13.76 9.88
CA ASN A 124 6.27 15.08 10.16
C ASN A 124 5.62 15.63 8.89
N LEU A 125 4.49 16.32 9.05
CA LEU A 125 3.69 16.76 7.91
C LEU A 125 4.22 18.07 7.33
N GLU A 126 4.63 18.04 6.07
CA GLU A 126 4.95 19.22 5.29
C GLU A 126 3.67 19.86 4.70
N PRO A 127 3.68 21.17 4.35
CA PRO A 127 2.46 21.87 3.92
C PRO A 127 1.74 21.20 2.74
N ASN A 128 2.50 20.61 1.82
CA ASN A 128 2.00 20.01 0.59
C ASN A 128 1.65 18.52 0.73
N ASP A 129 1.97 17.90 1.86
CA ASP A 129 1.77 16.46 2.07
C ASP A 129 0.31 16.03 1.90
N PRO A 130 -0.72 16.77 2.38
CA PRO A 130 -2.10 16.34 2.19
C PRO A 130 -2.51 16.33 0.71
N LEU A 131 -1.98 17.24 -0.12
CA LEU A 131 -2.20 17.21 -1.57
C LEU A 131 -1.46 16.04 -2.22
N GLU A 132 -0.23 15.77 -1.80
CA GLU A 132 0.53 14.57 -2.24
C GLU A 132 -0.28 13.29 -1.94
N ALA A 133 -0.86 13.18 -0.73
CA ALA A 133 -1.66 12.03 -0.35
C ALA A 133 -2.90 11.86 -1.24
N VAL A 134 -3.62 12.93 -1.56
CA VAL A 134 -4.78 12.88 -2.48
C VAL A 134 -4.33 12.41 -3.86
N ASN A 135 -3.24 12.95 -4.39
CA ASN A 135 -2.71 12.55 -5.71
C ASN A 135 -2.29 11.08 -5.76
N LEU A 136 -1.66 10.58 -4.68
CA LEU A 136 -1.28 9.18 -4.57
C LEU A 136 -2.52 8.26 -4.50
N LEU A 137 -3.56 8.67 -3.77
CA LEU A 137 -4.82 7.92 -3.69
C LEU A 137 -5.58 7.93 -5.02
N ASP A 138 -5.60 9.07 -5.73
CA ASP A 138 -6.21 9.18 -7.05
C ASP A 138 -5.50 8.28 -8.07
N ARG A 139 -4.16 8.30 -8.10
CA ARG A 139 -3.38 7.39 -8.94
C ARG A 139 -3.62 5.92 -8.60
N ALA A 140 -3.65 5.57 -7.31
CA ALA A 140 -3.97 4.21 -6.88
C ALA A 140 -5.39 3.79 -7.31
N CYS A 141 -6.35 4.72 -7.23
CA CYS A 141 -7.73 4.54 -7.66
C CYS A 141 -7.83 4.29 -9.18
N ASP A 142 -7.10 5.05 -9.99
CA ASP A 142 -6.97 4.83 -11.44
C ASP A 142 -6.37 3.46 -11.79
N LEU A 143 -5.45 2.97 -10.96
CA LEU A 143 -4.86 1.64 -11.08
C LEU A 143 -5.74 0.53 -10.49
N GLY A 144 -6.99 0.84 -10.12
CA GLY A 144 -7.98 -0.14 -9.68
C GLY A 144 -7.96 -0.47 -8.18
N CYS A 145 -7.26 0.32 -7.34
CA CYS A 145 -7.36 0.18 -5.90
C CYS A 145 -8.63 0.84 -5.37
N ASP A 146 -9.65 0.02 -5.18
CA ASP A 146 -10.98 0.37 -4.66
C ASP A 146 -10.92 1.17 -3.33
N ASN A 147 -10.08 0.73 -2.38
CA ASN A 147 -9.88 1.41 -1.09
C ASN A 147 -9.28 2.82 -1.25
N SER A 148 -8.49 3.04 -2.30
CA SER A 148 -7.90 4.35 -2.56
C SER A 148 -8.94 5.32 -3.11
N CYS A 149 -9.81 4.86 -4.01
CA CYS A 149 -10.97 5.62 -4.46
C CYS A 149 -11.84 6.03 -3.27
N TYR A 150 -12.18 5.07 -2.41
CA TYR A 150 -13.00 5.31 -1.22
C TYR A 150 -12.36 6.33 -0.27
N LEU A 151 -11.06 6.22 -0.01
CA LEU A 151 -10.35 7.15 0.87
C LEU A 151 -10.20 8.55 0.27
N ALA A 152 -9.93 8.66 -1.04
CA ALA A 152 -9.92 9.93 -1.76
C ALA A 152 -11.28 10.63 -1.66
N GLY A 153 -12.37 9.89 -1.89
CA GLY A 153 -13.74 10.41 -1.70
C GLY A 153 -13.96 10.93 -0.28
N GLY A 154 -13.53 10.18 0.74
CA GLY A 154 -13.59 10.61 2.13
C GLY A 154 -12.85 11.93 2.40
N LEU A 155 -11.67 12.14 1.80
CA LEU A 155 -10.91 13.38 1.93
C LEU A 155 -11.65 14.58 1.31
N TYR A 156 -12.28 14.41 0.15
CA TYR A 156 -13.10 15.46 -0.46
C TYR A 156 -14.42 15.71 0.30
N LEU A 157 -14.99 14.70 0.97
CA LEU A 157 -16.22 14.85 1.73
C LEU A 157 -16.03 15.80 2.92
N VAL A 158 -14.90 15.65 3.61
CA VAL A 158 -14.59 16.38 4.84
C VAL A 158 -13.72 17.61 4.61
N GLY A 159 -13.01 17.68 3.50
CA GLY A 159 -11.99 18.69 3.24
C GLY A 159 -10.83 18.66 4.25
N VAL A 160 -9.82 19.45 3.92
CA VAL A 160 -8.65 19.71 4.74
C VAL A 160 -8.50 21.23 4.86
N PRO A 161 -8.66 21.83 6.05
CA PRO A 161 -8.68 23.28 6.20
C PRO A 161 -7.48 23.98 5.57
N GLY A 162 -7.74 24.90 4.64
CA GLY A 162 -6.72 25.68 3.94
C GLY A 162 -5.90 24.92 2.89
N ILE A 163 -6.23 23.65 2.61
CA ILE A 163 -5.47 22.79 1.69
C ILE A 163 -6.38 22.11 0.66
N LEU A 164 -7.49 21.51 1.10
CA LEU A 164 -8.44 20.80 0.24
C LEU A 164 -9.85 21.24 0.59
N GLU A 165 -10.55 21.85 -0.36
CA GLU A 165 -11.95 22.21 -0.14
C GLU A 165 -12.85 20.97 -0.14
N LYS A 166 -13.96 21.09 0.59
CA LYS A 166 -15.00 20.07 0.58
C LYS A 166 -15.69 20.06 -0.77
N ASP A 167 -15.82 18.89 -1.38
CA ASP A 167 -16.57 18.72 -2.63
C ASP A 167 -17.34 17.40 -2.63
N VAL A 168 -18.65 17.51 -2.45
CA VAL A 168 -19.58 16.37 -2.40
C VAL A 168 -19.75 15.74 -3.79
N SER A 169 -19.65 16.53 -4.86
CA SER A 169 -19.75 16.02 -6.23
C SER A 169 -18.51 15.20 -6.60
N VAL A 170 -17.32 15.64 -6.18
CA VAL A 170 -16.09 14.84 -6.28
C VAL A 170 -16.19 13.57 -5.43
N THR A 171 -16.66 13.70 -4.18
CA THR A 171 -16.88 12.54 -3.29
C THR A 171 -17.75 11.47 -3.95
N TYR A 172 -18.91 11.87 -4.50
CA TYR A 172 -19.84 10.96 -5.17
C TYR A 172 -19.17 10.21 -6.33
N ARG A 173 -18.35 10.90 -7.15
CA ARG A 173 -17.62 10.27 -8.26
C ARG A 173 -16.62 9.22 -7.77
N TYR A 174 -15.89 9.52 -6.71
CA TYR A 174 -14.96 8.56 -6.10
C TYR A 174 -15.68 7.36 -5.49
N ASP A 175 -16.76 7.58 -4.74
CA ASP A 175 -17.55 6.49 -4.16
C ASP A 175 -18.19 5.62 -5.24
N LEU A 176 -18.67 6.22 -6.34
CA LEU A 176 -19.19 5.48 -7.50
C LEU A 176 -18.13 4.57 -8.10
N LYS A 177 -16.92 5.09 -8.35
CA LYS A 177 -15.80 4.33 -8.91
C LYS A 177 -15.34 3.23 -7.94
N ALA A 178 -15.19 3.55 -6.65
CA ALA A 178 -14.84 2.59 -5.61
C ALA A 178 -15.87 1.44 -5.56
N CYS A 179 -17.16 1.76 -5.61
CA CYS A 179 -18.23 0.78 -5.61
C CYS A 179 -18.21 -0.11 -6.86
N GLN A 180 -17.96 0.47 -8.05
CA GLN A 180 -17.78 -0.29 -9.30
C GLN A 180 -16.57 -1.25 -9.24
N LEU A 181 -15.53 -0.89 -8.48
CA LEU A 181 -14.37 -1.73 -8.20
C LEU A 181 -14.61 -2.76 -7.06
N GLY A 182 -15.81 -2.80 -6.48
CA GLY A 182 -16.20 -3.77 -5.47
C GLY A 182 -16.11 -3.29 -4.02
N ASN A 183 -15.82 -2.00 -3.78
CA ASN A 183 -15.74 -1.48 -2.42
C ASN A 183 -17.13 -1.36 -1.77
N GLN A 184 -17.41 -2.22 -0.80
CA GLN A 184 -18.72 -2.31 -0.16
C GLN A 184 -19.07 -1.06 0.66
N LEU A 185 -18.09 -0.41 1.29
CA LEU A 185 -18.30 0.80 2.09
C LEU A 185 -18.69 1.98 1.19
N ALA A 186 -18.02 2.14 0.05
CA ALA A 186 -18.39 3.14 -0.94
C ALA A 186 -19.80 2.89 -1.51
N CYS A 187 -20.15 1.62 -1.79
CA CYS A 187 -21.51 1.29 -2.21
C CYS A 187 -22.58 1.64 -1.15
N ALA A 188 -22.25 1.49 0.14
CA ALA A 188 -23.15 1.88 1.23
C ALA A 188 -23.34 3.41 1.31
N ASN A 189 -22.26 4.20 1.13
CA ASN A 189 -22.34 5.67 1.07
C ASN A 189 -23.32 6.13 -0.03
N LEU A 190 -23.27 5.52 -1.21
CA LEU A 190 -24.15 5.86 -2.34
C LEU A 190 -25.63 5.52 -2.10
N ARG A 191 -25.91 4.55 -1.22
CA ARG A 191 -27.29 4.16 -0.85
C ARG A 191 -27.87 5.04 0.26
N GLY A 192 -27.14 6.06 0.73
CA GLY A 192 -27.60 6.97 1.79
C GLY A 192 -27.52 6.37 3.19
N ALA A 193 -26.83 5.25 3.40
CA ALA A 193 -26.67 4.61 4.70
C ALA A 193 -25.24 4.78 5.24
N LEU A 194 -25.07 5.64 6.24
CA LEU A 194 -23.95 5.58 7.20
C LEU A 194 -24.48 4.98 8.51
N PRO A 195 -23.76 4.14 9.27
CA PRO A 195 -22.57 3.32 9.00
C PRO A 195 -22.92 1.82 8.88
N VAL A 196 -22.02 1.02 8.28
CA VAL A 196 -22.19 -0.45 8.19
C VAL A 196 -21.02 -1.14 8.89
N GLU A 197 -21.33 -2.01 9.85
CA GLU A 197 -20.43 -3.05 10.34
C GLU A 197 -20.62 -4.30 9.46
N CYS A 198 -19.60 -4.70 8.71
CA CYS A 198 -19.63 -5.93 7.91
C CYS A 198 -18.89 -7.07 8.64
N PRO A 199 -19.48 -8.27 8.75
CA PRO A 199 -18.77 -9.43 9.28
C PRO A 199 -17.86 -10.05 8.22
N GLY A 200 -16.58 -10.28 8.56
CA GLY A 200 -15.66 -11.09 7.76
C GLY A 200 -14.50 -10.35 7.05
N HIS A 201 -14.26 -9.07 7.35
CA HIS A 201 -13.06 -8.38 6.88
C HIS A 201 -12.07 -8.14 8.03
N ASP A 202 -10.85 -8.65 7.90
CA ASP A 202 -9.75 -8.30 8.79
C ASP A 202 -9.36 -6.83 8.55
N ASN A 203 -10.01 -5.97 9.34
CA ASN A 203 -9.72 -4.55 9.58
C ASN A 203 -10.07 -3.56 8.44
N PRO A 204 -11.37 -3.24 8.23
CA PRO A 204 -11.76 -2.11 7.38
C PRO A 204 -11.31 -0.80 8.02
N ILE A 205 -10.47 -0.05 7.30
CA ILE A 205 -10.08 1.30 7.70
C ILE A 205 -11.26 2.21 7.43
N SER A 206 -12.00 2.57 8.48
CA SER A 206 -13.03 3.62 8.38
C SER A 206 -12.37 4.93 7.93
N ASN A 207 -12.85 5.51 6.83
CA ASN A 207 -12.45 6.83 6.35
C ASN A 207 -12.39 7.84 7.50
N GLY A 208 -13.39 7.83 8.38
CA GLY A 208 -13.49 8.76 9.51
C GLY A 208 -12.29 8.70 10.46
N PHE A 209 -11.69 7.52 10.66
CA PHE A 209 -10.53 7.39 11.54
C PHE A 209 -9.27 8.01 10.92
N VAL A 210 -8.98 7.69 9.65
CA VAL A 210 -7.80 8.21 8.93
C VAL A 210 -7.92 9.71 8.72
N ILE A 211 -9.07 10.18 8.26
CA ILE A 211 -9.34 11.60 8.05
C ILE A 211 -9.17 12.39 9.35
N ARG A 212 -9.75 11.91 10.45
CA ARG A 212 -9.65 12.59 11.75
C ARG A 212 -8.20 12.66 12.23
N ARG A 213 -7.40 11.61 12.00
CA ARG A 213 -5.96 11.62 12.30
C ARG A 213 -5.21 12.64 11.45
N LEU A 214 -5.43 12.67 10.13
CA LEU A 214 -4.83 13.68 9.26
C LEU A 214 -5.16 15.10 9.73
N GLN A 215 -6.42 15.39 10.06
CA GLN A 215 -6.83 16.70 10.58
C GLN A 215 -6.15 17.05 11.91
N LEU A 216 -5.99 16.08 12.81
CA LEU A 216 -5.25 16.27 14.06
C LEU A 216 -3.76 16.54 13.81
N LYS A 217 -3.14 15.80 12.89
CA LYS A 217 -1.74 15.96 12.51
C LYS A 217 -1.47 17.36 11.94
N ILE A 218 -2.34 17.82 11.03
CA ILE A 218 -2.28 19.18 10.47
C ILE A 218 -2.42 20.23 11.57
N ARG A 219 -3.40 20.06 12.47
CA ARG A 219 -3.60 20.98 13.59
C ARG A 219 -2.38 21.05 14.50
N ASN A 220 -1.79 19.91 14.85
CA ASN A 220 -0.61 19.84 15.71
C ASN A 220 0.61 20.49 15.06
N GLU A 221 0.84 20.26 13.77
CA GLU A 221 1.95 20.91 13.04
C GLU A 221 1.77 22.42 12.91
N ARG A 222 0.53 22.90 12.71
CA ARG A 222 0.24 24.33 12.73
C ARG A 222 0.61 24.96 14.07
N LEU A 223 0.19 24.34 15.17
CA LEU A 223 0.52 24.80 16.53
C LEU A 223 2.03 24.79 16.79
N ARG A 224 2.75 23.77 16.30
CA ARG A 224 4.23 23.71 16.40
C ARG A 224 4.88 24.91 15.71
N ARG A 225 4.47 25.23 14.49
CA ARG A 225 5.02 26.37 13.74
C ARG A 225 4.68 27.71 14.37
N GLU A 226 3.45 27.88 14.87
CA GLU A 226 3.04 29.08 15.60
C GLU A 226 3.92 29.28 16.86
N TYR A 227 4.22 28.20 17.58
CA TYR A 227 5.11 28.23 18.73
C TYR A 227 6.56 28.55 18.35
N SER A 228 7.10 27.92 17.30
CA SER A 228 8.47 28.19 16.81
C SER A 228 8.67 29.62 16.30
N ASN A 229 7.63 30.28 15.77
CA ASN A 229 7.68 31.67 15.31
C ASN A 229 7.51 32.70 16.45
N SER A 230 7.19 32.24 17.67
CA SER A 230 6.97 33.09 18.86
C SER A 230 8.18 33.15 19.80
N LEU A 231 9.26 32.44 19.47
CA LEU A 231 10.57 32.41 20.14
C LEU A 231 11.59 33.17 19.30
#